data_AF-A0A060CIJ4-F1
#
_entry.id   AF-A0A060CIJ4-F1
#
_cell.length_a   1.000
_cell.length_b   1.000
_cell.length_c   1.000
_cell.angle_alpha   90.00
_cell.angle_beta   90.00
_cell.angle_gamma   90.00
#
_symmetry.space_group_name_H-M   'P 1'
#
loop_
_entity.id
_entity.type
_entity.pdbx_description
1 polymer ?
#
loop_
_entity_poly.entity_id
_entity_poly.type
_entity_poly.pdbx_seq_one_letter_code
_entity_poly.pdbx_strand_id
1 'polypeptide(L)' 'MNNQPLRGVNLGGWLIHEKWMTPKVFKGTNAIDEYTLSQTEEGRRAIQDHRKNFIQEADFKWLKQHGIEILRSPSWVLAV' A
#
# COMPACT_ATOMS: atom_id res chain seq x y z
N MET A 1 19.49 -17.49 -22.01
CA MET A 1 18.77 -16.50 -21.19
C MET A 1 18.09 -17.26 -20.07
N ASN A 2 18.28 -16.86 -18.81
CA ASN A 2 17.53 -17.46 -17.70
C ASN A 2 16.05 -17.08 -17.87
N ASN A 3 15.22 -18.07 -18.21
CA ASN A 3 13.79 -17.89 -18.47
C ASN A 3 12.97 -18.06 -17.18
N GLN A 4 13.54 -17.67 -16.04
CA GLN A 4 12.87 -17.79 -14.74
C GLN A 4 11.90 -16.61 -14.57
N PRO A 5 10.63 -16.87 -14.23
CA PRO A 5 9.67 -15.80 -13.99
C PRO A 5 10.07 -14.99 -12.77
N LEU A 6 9.94 -13.66 -12.87
CA LEU A 6 10.21 -12.75 -11.77
C LEU A 6 9.16 -12.95 -10.66
N ARG A 7 9.63 -13.06 -9.42
CA ARG A 7 8.76 -13.20 -8.25
C ARG A 7 8.39 -11.82 -7.74
N GLY A 8 7.11 -11.46 -7.82
CA GLY A 8 6.66 -10.13 -7.41
C GLY A 8 5.42 -10.12 -6.53
N VAL A 9 5.21 -9.02 -5.81
CA VAL A 9 4.00 -8.76 -4.99
C VAL A 9 3.43 -7.37 -5.26
N ASN A 10 2.16 -7.18 -4.94
CA ASN A 10 1.53 -5.85 -4.96
C ASN A 10 1.53 -5.25 -3.55
N LEU A 11 1.84 -3.96 -3.44
CA LEU A 11 1.71 -3.18 -2.20
C LEU A 11 0.33 -2.50 -2.13
N GLY A 12 -0.73 -3.33 -2.22
CA GLY A 12 -2.11 -2.89 -2.16
C GLY A 12 -2.46 -2.25 -0.81
N GLY A 13 -3.28 -1.20 -0.82
CA GLY A 13 -3.66 -0.49 0.40
C GLY A 13 -2.59 0.43 0.98
N TRP A 14 -1.43 0.62 0.33
CA TRP A 14 -0.40 1.56 0.80
C TRP A 14 -0.65 2.99 0.31
N LEU A 15 -0.46 3.24 -0.99
CA LEU A 15 -0.62 4.58 -1.57
C LEU A 15 -2.05 4.86 -2.03
N ILE A 16 -2.78 3.82 -2.40
CA ILE A 16 -4.20 3.88 -2.79
C ILE A 16 -4.96 2.98 -1.82
N HIS A 17 -5.95 3.56 -1.14
CA HIS A 17 -6.68 2.90 -0.06
C HIS A 17 -7.92 2.20 -0.59
N GLU A 18 -8.03 0.93 -0.22
CA GLU A 18 -9.21 0.12 -0.45
C GLU A 18 -9.80 -0.26 0.90
N LYS A 19 -11.06 0.12 1.14
CA LYS A 19 -11.73 -0.04 2.45
C LYS A 19 -11.74 -1.49 2.94
N TRP A 20 -11.81 -2.45 2.02
CA TRP A 20 -11.82 -3.87 2.36
C TRP A 20 -10.45 -4.40 2.82
N MET A 21 -9.33 -3.86 2.31
CA MET A 21 -7.98 -4.22 2.76
C MET A 21 -7.54 -3.43 4.00
N THR A 22 -7.91 -2.14 4.07
CA THR A 22 -7.42 -1.19 5.08
C THR A 22 -8.56 -0.50 5.86
N PRO A 23 -9.50 -1.26 6.45
CA PRO A 23 -10.73 -0.69 7.04
C PRO A 23 -10.46 0.29 8.18
N LYS A 24 -9.31 0.18 8.85
CA LYS A 24 -8.91 1.07 9.96
C LYS A 24 -8.79 2.53 9.53
N VAL A 25 -8.38 2.81 8.30
CA VAL A 25 -8.22 4.18 7.76
C VAL A 25 -9.58 4.87 7.61
N PHE A 26 -10.64 4.10 7.43
CA PHE A 26 -12.02 4.57 7.26
C PHE A 26 -12.83 4.61 8.57
N LYS A 27 -12.22 4.25 9.71
CA LYS A 27 -12.93 4.10 10.99
C LYS A 27 -13.59 5.42 11.41
N GLY A 28 -14.86 5.34 11.81
CA GLY A 28 -15.62 6.53 12.25
C GLY A 28 -16.12 7.42 11.12
N THR A 29 -16.00 6.97 9.86
CA THR A 29 -16.47 7.71 8.68
C THR A 29 -17.49 6.89 7.89
N ASN A 30 -18.36 7.58 7.16
CA ASN A 30 -19.26 6.96 6.18
C ASN A 30 -18.63 6.89 4.77
N ALA A 31 -17.34 7.23 4.64
CA ALA A 31 -16.65 7.18 3.35
C ALA A 31 -16.58 5.76 2.81
N ILE A 32 -16.85 5.60 1.51
CA ILE A 32 -16.81 4.31 0.81
C ILE A 32 -15.50 4.12 0.02
N ASP A 33 -14.83 5.22 -0.30
CA ASP A 33 -13.59 5.27 -1.08
C ASP A 33 -12.65 6.38 -0.55
N GLU A 34 -11.40 6.38 -1.04
CA GLU A 34 -10.38 7.36 -0.65
C GLU A 34 -10.80 8.80 -1.02
N TYR A 35 -11.50 8.99 -2.14
CA TYR A 35 -11.93 10.30 -2.59
C TYR A 35 -12.88 10.93 -1.56
N THR A 36 -13.93 10.20 -1.17
CA THR A 36 -14.92 10.63 -0.17
C THR A 36 -14.26 10.82 1.20
N LEU A 37 -13.30 9.95 1.56
CA LEU A 37 -12.55 10.09 2.80
C LEU A 37 -11.73 11.40 2.83
N SER A 38 -11.07 11.73 1.72
CA SER A 38 -10.25 12.94 1.59
C SER A 38 -11.02 14.27 1.61
N GLN A 39 -12.37 14.24 1.55
CA GLN A 39 -13.19 15.44 1.64
C GLN A 39 -13.20 16.06 3.05
N THR A 40 -12.72 15.32 4.06
CA THR A 40 -12.61 15.78 5.45
C THR A 40 -11.16 16.00 5.86
N GLU A 41 -10.91 16.87 6.83
CA GLU A 41 -9.56 17.09 7.36
C GLU A 41 -9.06 15.84 8.10
N GLU A 42 -9.93 15.23 8.91
CA GLU A 42 -9.64 13.99 9.65
C GLU A 42 -9.31 12.84 8.70
N GLY A 43 -10.04 12.71 7.60
CA GLY A 43 -9.78 11.69 6.58
C GLY A 43 -8.45 11.92 5.85
N ARG A 44 -8.12 13.17 5.49
CA ARG A 44 -6.80 13.50 4.90
C ARG A 44 -5.66 13.18 5.88
N ARG A 45 -5.83 13.47 7.16
CA ARG A 45 -4.87 13.12 8.21
C ARG A 45 -4.71 11.61 8.35
N ALA A 46 -5.80 10.86 8.40
CA ALA A 46 -5.77 9.39 8.47
C ALA A 46 -5.04 8.76 7.27
N ILE A 47 -5.28 9.28 6.06
CA ILE A 47 -4.58 8.86 4.83
C ILE A 47 -3.07 9.12 4.94
N GLN A 48 -2.65 10.31 5.39
CA GLN A 48 -1.22 10.64 5.55
C GLN A 48 -0.55 9.77 6.62
N ASP A 49 -1.21 9.62 7.77
CA ASP A 49 -0.69 8.82 8.88
C ASP A 49 -0.54 7.34 8.46
N HIS A 50 -1.51 6.79 7.72
CA HIS A 50 -1.41 5.43 7.20
C HIS A 50 -0.26 5.28 6.20
N ARG A 51 -0.16 6.15 5.18
CA ARG A 51 0.92 6.10 4.18
C ARG A 51 2.31 6.12 4.81
N LYS A 52 2.47 6.90 5.89
CA LYS A 52 3.73 7.01 6.63
C LYS A 52 4.10 5.76 7.40
N ASN A 53 3.12 5.00 7.90
CA ASN A 53 3.35 3.92 8.87
C ASN A 53 3.07 2.51 8.33
N PHE A 54 2.37 2.38 7.19
CA PHE A 54 1.89 1.08 6.72
C PHE A 54 2.98 0.17 6.12
N ILE A 55 3.86 0.72 5.28
CA ILE A 55 5.02 0.00 4.71
C ILE A 55 6.29 0.73 5.14
N GLN A 56 7.20 0.01 5.77
CA GLN A 56 8.47 0.49 6.30
C GLN A 56 9.66 -0.22 5.65
N GLU A 57 10.88 0.29 5.87
CA GLU A 57 12.12 -0.34 5.37
C GLU A 57 12.26 -1.81 5.78
N ALA A 58 11.76 -2.16 6.98
CA ALA A 58 11.75 -3.54 7.47
C ALA A 58 10.95 -4.48 6.56
N ASP A 59 9.84 -4.02 5.98
CA ASP A 59 9.01 -4.82 5.07
C ASP A 59 9.76 -5.09 3.75
N PHE A 60 10.48 -4.10 3.21
CA PHE A 60 11.32 -4.31 2.02
C PHE A 60 12.44 -5.30 2.28
N LYS A 61 13.11 -5.21 3.44
CA LYS A 61 14.13 -6.20 3.86
C LYS A 61 13.54 -7.60 3.97
N TRP A 62 12.36 -7.73 4.56
CA TRP A 62 11.66 -9.00 4.68
C TRP A 62 11.32 -9.57 3.29
N LEU A 63 10.76 -8.77 2.38
CA LEU A 63 10.41 -9.19 1.02
C LEU A 63 11.64 -9.69 0.24
N LYS A 64 12.76 -8.95 0.33
CA LYS A 64 14.02 -9.33 -0.29
C LYS A 64 14.56 -10.65 0.26
N GLN A 65 14.53 -10.84 1.58
CA GLN A 65 14.96 -12.09 2.23
C GLN A 65 14.09 -13.30 1.83
N HIS A 66 12.84 -13.07 1.41
CA HIS A 66 11.92 -14.12 0.94
C HIS A 66 11.94 -14.30 -0.59
N GLY A 67 12.89 -13.65 -1.27
CA GLY A 67 13.11 -13.81 -2.71
C GLY A 67 12.05 -13.15 -3.58
N ILE A 68 11.49 -12.03 -3.11
CA ILE A 68 10.70 -11.12 -3.95
C ILE A 68 11.64 -10.16 -4.66
N GLU A 69 11.49 -10.06 -5.97
CA GLU A 69 12.37 -9.32 -6.89
C GLU A 69 11.68 -8.06 -7.42
N ILE A 70 10.34 -8.06 -7.50
CA ILE A 70 9.54 -6.96 -8.03
C ILE A 70 8.41 -6.56 -7.09
N LEU A 71 8.23 -5.26 -6.91
CA LEU A 71 7.10 -4.67 -6.20
C LEU A 71 6.27 -3.87 -7.19
N ARG A 72 4.94 -4.09 -7.13
CA ARG A 72 3.97 -3.30 -7.88
C ARG A 72 3.14 -2.46 -6.93
N SER A 73 3.19 -1.16 -7.13
CA SER A 73 2.21 -0.20 -6.63
C SER A 73 1.19 0.05 -7.74
N PRO A 74 -0.08 0.36 -7.46
CA PRO A 74 -1.05 0.60 -8.53
C PRO A 74 -0.68 1.78 -9.44
N SER A 75 0.23 2.66 -9.01
CA SER A 75 0.77 3.77 -9.82
C SER A 75 2.18 3.57 -10.39
N TRP A 76 2.97 2.57 -9.94
CA TRP A 76 4.36 2.36 -10.39
C TRP A 76 4.92 0.97 -10.05
N VAL A 77 6.06 0.60 -10.64
CA VAL A 77 6.76 -0.69 -10.42
C VAL A 77 8.20 -0.42 -9.98
N LEU A 78 8.71 -1.21 -9.03
CA LEU A 78 10.07 -1.13 -8.50
C LEU A 78 10.73 -2.51 -8.46
N ALA A 79 12.00 -2.57 -8.87
CA ALA A 79 12.87 -3.73 -8.67
C ALA A 79 13.63 -3.61 -7.33
N VAL A 80 13.71 -4.72 -6.58
CA VAL A 80 14.22 -4.79 -5.18
C VAL A 80 15.68 -5.27 -5.10
#